data_AF-A0A969XP17-F1
#
_entry.id   AF-A0A969XP17-F1
#
_cell.length_a   1.000
_cell.length_b   1.000
_cell.length_c   1.000
_cell.angle_alpha   90.00
_cell.angle_beta   90.00
_cell.angle_gamma   90.00
#
_symmetry.space_group_name_H-M   'P 1'
#
loop_
_entity.id
_entity.type
_entity.pdbx_description
1 polymer ?
#
loop_
_entity_poly.entity_id
_entity_poly.type
_entity_poly.pdbx_seq_one_letter_code
_entity_poly.pdbx_strand_id
1 'polypeptide(L)'
;MSEHHEIPLIDESEPAPFSKGLMAQSLMSTGLAPEHAYNVAAAVERRLRRRGPAALTLADLQEIARDQLGPERGDVLIERFRQWQKLRRLETPLIILIGGATGVGKSTLATQLAHRLGITRVIGTDMVRQTMRAFFAPELMPAIHTSSFDAASAVRVPVPRETDLSKMGFIEQTKAVSVGIEALVRRGIEEAQRMVVEGVHLVPGYLDRSHWGDAIVLEFILAIADKKRHRSNFTVREWETGGIRPLRRYLEHFAEIRRIQKYMVGRAQTLGVPVIDGPSLDDNLSEVLGTILRRVDEA
;
A
#
# COMPACT_ATOMS: atom_id res chain seq x y z
N MET A 1 10.11 42.67 -13.01
CA MET A 1 10.37 41.55 -13.93
C MET A 1 10.93 40.41 -13.09
N SER A 2 10.05 39.58 -12.56
CA SER A 2 10.40 38.40 -11.78
C SER A 2 10.66 37.27 -12.77
N GLU A 3 11.94 36.94 -12.99
CA GLU A 3 12.34 35.78 -13.77
C GLU A 3 11.78 34.51 -13.11
N HIS A 4 10.76 33.93 -13.73
CA HIS A 4 10.38 32.54 -13.48
C HIS A 4 11.50 31.67 -14.06
N HIS A 5 12.55 31.42 -13.27
CA HIS A 5 13.48 30.34 -13.59
C HIS A 5 12.69 29.03 -13.55
N GLU A 6 12.38 28.48 -14.73
CA GLU A 6 11.75 27.18 -14.86
C GLU A 6 12.67 26.14 -14.24
N ILE A 7 12.16 25.37 -13.27
CA ILE A 7 12.95 24.34 -12.57
C ILE A 7 13.27 23.24 -13.60
N PRO A 8 14.55 23.01 -13.95
CA PRO A 8 14.92 21.97 -14.88
C PRO A 8 14.60 20.59 -14.27
N LEU A 9 13.95 19.72 -15.04
CA LEU A 9 13.70 18.34 -14.64
C LEU A 9 14.93 17.45 -14.77
N ILE A 10 15.93 17.91 -15.53
CA ILE A 10 17.24 17.30 -15.74
C ILE A 10 18.25 18.46 -15.65
N ASP A 11 19.13 18.42 -14.65
CA ASP A 11 20.16 19.45 -14.40
C ASP A 11 21.47 19.05 -15.10
N GLU A 12 22.13 19.99 -15.79
CA GLU A 12 23.44 19.78 -16.42
C GLU A 12 24.54 19.41 -15.42
N SER A 13 24.33 19.65 -14.11
CA SER A 13 25.29 19.26 -13.07
C SER A 13 25.37 17.75 -12.81
N GLU A 14 24.40 16.97 -13.28
CA GLU A 14 24.46 15.50 -13.23
C GLU A 14 24.86 14.93 -14.61
N PRO A 15 26.05 14.31 -14.75
CA PRO A 15 26.59 13.85 -16.04
C PRO A 15 25.86 12.64 -16.64
N ALA A 16 24.68 12.27 -16.12
CA ALA A 16 23.95 11.08 -16.53
C ALA A 16 23.08 11.36 -17.77
N PRO A 17 23.24 10.59 -18.86
CA PRO A 17 22.37 10.73 -20.03
C PRO A 17 20.92 10.40 -19.68
N PHE A 18 19.97 11.09 -20.33
CA PHE A 18 18.54 10.80 -20.15
C PHE A 18 18.23 9.32 -20.38
N SER A 19 17.54 8.71 -19.41
CA SER A 19 17.06 7.34 -19.50
C SER A 19 15.53 7.31 -19.59
N LYS A 20 15.01 6.82 -20.72
CA LYS A 20 13.58 6.55 -20.89
C LYS A 20 13.04 5.63 -19.79
N GLY A 21 13.84 4.65 -19.36
CA GLY A 21 13.46 3.72 -18.29
C GLY A 21 13.29 4.43 -16.94
N LEU A 22 14.24 5.29 -16.57
CA LEU A 22 14.16 6.06 -15.32
C LEU A 22 13.03 7.09 -15.34
N MET A 23 12.79 7.73 -16.49
CA MET A 23 11.64 8.63 -16.67
C MET A 23 10.32 7.87 -16.51
N ALA A 24 10.16 6.72 -17.19
CA ALA A 24 8.98 5.89 -17.05
C ALA A 24 8.78 5.44 -15.59
N GLN A 25 9.83 5.05 -14.87
CA GLN A 25 9.76 4.68 -13.45
C GLN A 25 9.33 5.87 -12.57
N SER A 26 9.86 7.06 -12.82
CA SER A 26 9.47 8.29 -12.12
C SER A 26 7.99 8.61 -12.35
N LEU A 27 7.50 8.47 -13.58
CA LEU A 27 6.10 8.65 -13.93
C LEU A 27 5.20 7.56 -13.32
N MET A 28 5.63 6.31 -13.24
CA MET A 28 4.86 5.26 -12.54
C MET A 28 4.72 5.54 -11.04
N SER A 29 5.70 6.25 -10.46
CA SER A 29 5.70 6.65 -9.04
C SER A 29 4.66 7.74 -8.73
N THR A 30 4.11 8.40 -9.75
CA THR A 30 2.95 9.31 -9.62
C THR A 30 1.60 8.56 -9.71
N GLY A 31 1.64 7.23 -9.86
CA GLY A 31 0.46 6.40 -10.04
C GLY A 31 0.00 6.26 -11.50
N LEU A 32 0.84 6.64 -12.47
CA LEU A 32 0.56 6.39 -13.88
C LEU A 32 0.75 4.90 -14.21
N ALA A 33 -0.15 4.32 -15.01
CA ALA A 33 -0.04 2.93 -15.45
C ALA A 33 1.19 2.72 -16.36
N PRO A 34 1.78 1.50 -16.40
CA PRO A 34 3.03 1.26 -17.11
C PRO A 34 3.03 1.69 -18.58
N GLU A 35 1.98 1.34 -19.32
CA GLU A 35 1.85 1.69 -20.74
C GLU A 35 1.90 3.21 -20.96
N HIS A 36 1.07 3.96 -20.25
CA HIS A 36 1.04 5.42 -20.33
C HIS A 36 2.36 6.05 -19.90
N ALA A 37 3.01 5.54 -18.86
CA ALA A 37 4.31 6.03 -18.41
C ALA A 37 5.40 5.85 -19.47
N TYR A 38 5.44 4.70 -20.15
CA TYR A 38 6.37 4.48 -21.27
C TYR A 38 6.05 5.37 -22.48
N ASN A 39 4.77 5.61 -22.77
CA ASN A 39 4.37 6.49 -23.88
C ASN A 39 4.81 7.95 -23.64
N VAL A 40 4.56 8.47 -22.44
CA VAL A 40 5.03 9.81 -22.04
C VAL A 40 6.56 9.88 -22.02
N ALA A 41 7.24 8.89 -21.44
CA ALA A 41 8.71 8.86 -21.42
C ALA A 41 9.33 8.79 -22.84
N ALA A 42 8.70 8.05 -23.76
CA ALA A 42 9.12 8.02 -25.16
C ALA A 42 8.90 9.36 -25.87
N ALA A 43 7.83 10.07 -25.54
CA ALA A 43 7.58 11.42 -26.06
C ALA A 43 8.61 12.43 -25.55
N VAL A 44 8.99 12.34 -24.27
CA VAL A 44 10.10 13.11 -23.69
C VAL A 44 11.41 12.82 -24.42
N GLU A 45 11.75 11.55 -24.65
CA GLU A 45 12.96 11.17 -25.39
C GLU A 45 13.01 11.80 -26.79
N ARG A 46 11.87 11.76 -27.51
CA ARG A 46 11.77 12.37 -28.85
C ARG A 46 11.95 13.89 -28.81
N ARG A 47 11.44 14.57 -27.78
CA ARG A 47 11.61 16.02 -27.59
C ARG A 47 13.08 16.36 -27.32
N LEU A 48 13.73 15.63 -26.40
CA LEU A 48 15.14 15.80 -26.05
C LEU A 48 16.08 15.54 -27.24
N ARG A 49 15.81 14.51 -28.06
CA ARG A 49 16.60 14.24 -29.29
C ARG A 49 16.52 15.38 -30.32
N ARG A 50 15.45 16.17 -30.33
CA ARG A 50 15.26 17.29 -31.26
C ARG A 50 15.82 18.61 -30.75
N ARG A 51 15.71 18.90 -29.44
CA ARG A 51 16.07 20.19 -28.83
C ARG A 51 17.37 20.17 -28.00
N GLY A 52 17.88 19.01 -27.63
CA GLY A 52 19.05 18.84 -26.74
C GLY A 52 18.68 18.63 -25.25
N PRO A 53 19.64 18.23 -24.38
CA PRO A 53 19.40 17.87 -22.97
C PRO A 53 18.95 19.02 -22.06
N ALA A 54 19.36 20.26 -22.34
CA ALA A 54 19.07 21.45 -21.53
C ALA A 54 17.61 21.96 -21.64
N ALA A 55 16.71 21.18 -22.23
CA ALA A 55 15.41 21.65 -22.73
C ALA A 55 14.21 20.87 -22.19
N LEU A 56 14.30 20.24 -21.02
CA LEU A 56 13.14 19.60 -20.38
C LEU A 56 12.77 20.32 -19.10
N THR A 57 11.79 21.20 -19.20
CA THR A 57 11.19 21.86 -18.04
C THR A 57 9.88 21.18 -17.65
N LEU A 58 9.32 21.58 -16.51
CA LEU A 58 8.01 21.07 -16.10
C LEU A 58 6.90 21.48 -17.08
N ALA A 59 7.05 22.63 -17.75
CA ALA A 59 6.13 23.09 -18.79
C ALA A 59 6.19 22.18 -20.02
N ASP A 60 7.39 21.79 -20.46
CA ASP A 60 7.54 20.79 -21.53
C ASP A 60 6.89 19.45 -21.16
N LEU A 61 7.10 18.98 -19.91
CA LEU A 61 6.46 17.75 -19.45
C LEU A 61 4.94 17.90 -19.43
N GLN A 62 4.40 19.06 -19.07
CA GLN A 62 2.96 19.34 -19.09
C GLN A 62 2.38 19.29 -20.50
N GLU A 63 3.04 19.93 -21.48
CA GLU A 63 2.64 19.83 -22.89
C GLU A 63 2.60 18.36 -23.34
N ILE A 64 3.68 17.62 -23.09
CA ILE A 64 3.79 16.22 -23.48
C ILE A 64 2.71 15.38 -22.78
N ALA A 65 2.47 15.60 -21.49
CA ALA A 65 1.47 14.89 -20.72
C ALA A 65 0.06 15.13 -21.27
N ARG A 66 -0.29 16.39 -21.58
CA ARG A 66 -1.58 16.75 -22.19
C ARG A 66 -1.74 16.14 -23.58
N ASP A 67 -0.68 16.14 -24.40
CA ASP A 67 -0.69 15.54 -25.74
C ASP A 67 -0.88 14.01 -25.69
N GLN A 68 -0.25 13.34 -24.73
CA GLN A 68 -0.29 11.87 -24.65
C GLN A 68 -1.51 11.34 -23.89
N LEU A 69 -2.03 12.08 -22.90
CA LEU A 69 -3.06 11.59 -21.96
C LEU A 69 -4.37 12.39 -22.02
N GLY A 70 -4.40 13.49 -22.76
CA GLY A 70 -5.48 14.48 -22.73
C GLY A 70 -5.29 15.53 -21.63
N PRO A 71 -5.99 16.68 -21.71
CA PRO A 71 -5.77 17.83 -20.83
C PRO A 71 -5.96 17.49 -19.34
N GLU A 72 -7.08 16.85 -18.98
CA GLU A 72 -7.41 16.54 -17.59
C GLU A 72 -6.40 15.59 -16.94
N ARG A 73 -6.07 14.47 -17.62
CA ARG A 73 -5.14 13.46 -17.09
C ARG A 73 -3.70 13.97 -17.10
N GLY A 74 -3.36 14.81 -18.09
CA GLY A 74 -2.06 15.46 -18.16
C GLY A 74 -1.83 16.41 -16.98
N ASP A 75 -2.82 17.23 -16.64
CA ASP A 75 -2.72 18.15 -15.50
C ASP A 75 -2.62 17.41 -14.17
N VAL A 76 -3.42 16.35 -13.98
CA VAL A 76 -3.30 15.48 -12.80
C VAL A 76 -1.92 14.85 -12.69
N LEU A 77 -1.32 14.42 -13.80
CA LEU A 77 0.03 13.86 -13.80
C LEU A 77 1.07 14.87 -13.33
N ILE A 78 1.01 16.11 -13.82
CA ILE A 78 1.96 17.16 -13.44
C ILE A 78 1.84 17.53 -11.97
N GLU A 79 0.62 17.63 -11.47
CA GLU A 79 0.38 17.88 -10.05
C GLU A 79 0.98 16.75 -9.19
N ARG A 80 0.67 15.50 -9.51
CA ARG A 80 1.24 14.35 -8.80
C ARG A 80 2.76 14.26 -8.94
N PHE A 81 3.33 14.72 -10.06
CA PHE A 81 4.76 14.75 -10.28
C PHE A 81 5.46 15.74 -9.33
N ARG A 82 4.88 16.92 -9.11
CA ARG A 82 5.37 17.89 -8.10
C ARG A 82 5.31 17.32 -6.70
N GLN A 83 4.17 16.71 -6.34
CA GLN A 83 3.97 16.06 -5.04
C GLN A 83 5.00 14.94 -4.82
N TRP A 84 5.30 14.16 -5.86
CA TRP A 84 6.31 13.11 -5.81
C TRP A 84 7.73 13.67 -5.58
N GLN A 85 8.08 14.81 -6.20
CA GLN A 85 9.34 15.49 -5.92
C GLN A 85 9.44 15.95 -4.45
N LYS A 86 8.34 16.47 -3.88
CA LYS A 86 8.26 16.81 -2.45
C LYS A 86 8.45 15.58 -1.56
N LEU A 87 7.75 14.48 -1.87
CA LEU A 87 7.87 13.21 -1.14
C LEU A 87 9.32 12.69 -1.08
N ARG A 88 10.10 12.83 -2.16
CA ARG A 88 11.50 12.37 -2.16
C ARG A 88 12.35 13.09 -1.11
N ARG A 89 12.08 14.37 -0.89
CA ARG A 89 12.79 15.24 0.07
C ARG A 89 12.18 15.25 1.47
N LEU A 90 11.15 14.44 1.70
CA LEU A 90 10.45 14.39 2.97
C LEU A 90 11.36 13.86 4.09
N GLU A 91 11.59 14.68 5.11
CA GLU A 91 12.38 14.34 6.31
C GLU A 91 11.52 13.69 7.40
N THR A 92 10.19 13.85 7.35
CA THR A 92 9.27 13.21 8.29
C THR A 92 9.15 11.70 8.00
N PRO A 93 9.01 10.85 9.04
CA PRO A 93 8.77 9.43 8.86
C PRO A 93 7.50 9.17 8.02
N LEU A 94 7.55 8.16 7.14
CA LEU A 94 6.41 7.74 6.31
C LEU A 94 6.10 6.27 6.54
N ILE A 95 4.98 6.00 7.18
CA ILE A 95 4.51 4.65 7.48
C ILE A 95 3.20 4.39 6.75
N ILE A 96 3.19 3.38 5.89
CA ILE A 96 2.01 2.99 5.13
C ILE A 96 1.50 1.66 5.66
N LEU A 97 0.27 1.62 6.14
CA LEU A 97 -0.37 0.46 6.75
C LEU A 97 -1.46 -0.08 5.82
N ILE A 98 -1.26 -1.29 5.28
CA ILE A 98 -2.17 -1.93 4.34
C ILE A 98 -2.85 -3.14 4.99
N GLY A 99 -4.07 -2.93 5.47
CA GLY A 99 -4.93 -3.97 6.00
C GLY A 99 -5.76 -4.70 4.94
N GLY A 100 -6.29 -5.86 5.31
CA GLY A 100 -7.28 -6.58 4.51
C GLY A 100 -7.24 -8.09 4.69
N ALA A 101 -8.32 -8.76 4.29
CA ALA A 101 -8.47 -10.21 4.45
C ALA A 101 -7.44 -11.02 3.62
N THR A 102 -7.33 -12.32 3.87
CA THR A 102 -6.46 -13.18 3.05
C THR A 102 -6.97 -13.24 1.59
N GLY A 103 -6.06 -13.31 0.62
CA GLY A 103 -6.39 -13.44 -0.81
C GLY A 103 -6.82 -12.15 -1.52
N VAL A 104 -6.82 -11.00 -0.85
CA VAL A 104 -7.21 -9.71 -1.49
C VAL A 104 -6.08 -9.02 -2.26
N GLY A 105 -4.86 -9.56 -2.28
CA GLY A 105 -3.72 -9.00 -3.03
C GLY A 105 -2.82 -8.03 -2.27
N LYS A 106 -2.87 -8.00 -0.93
CA LYS A 106 -2.11 -7.06 -0.09
C LYS A 106 -0.60 -7.09 -0.31
N SER A 107 0.00 -8.28 -0.26
CA SER A 107 1.46 -8.41 -0.38
C SER A 107 1.93 -7.95 -1.76
N THR A 108 1.18 -8.24 -2.83
CA THR A 108 1.45 -7.75 -4.18
C THR A 108 1.35 -6.21 -4.26
N LEU A 109 0.27 -5.63 -3.71
CA LEU A 109 0.09 -4.18 -3.66
C LEU A 109 1.20 -3.49 -2.86
N ALA A 110 1.53 -4.02 -1.67
CA ALA A 110 2.56 -3.49 -0.80
C ALA A 110 3.94 -3.52 -1.45
N THR A 111 4.32 -4.64 -2.08
CA THR A 111 5.61 -4.76 -2.78
C THR A 111 5.72 -3.80 -3.96
N GLN A 112 4.68 -3.69 -4.79
CA GLN A 112 4.68 -2.76 -5.93
C GLN A 112 4.67 -1.30 -5.50
N LEU A 113 3.91 -0.97 -4.46
CA LEU A 113 3.90 0.36 -3.85
C LEU A 113 5.29 0.73 -3.31
N ALA A 114 5.89 -0.17 -2.53
CA ALA A 114 7.20 0.04 -1.94
C ALA A 114 8.28 0.24 -3.01
N HIS A 115 8.26 -0.57 -4.07
CA HIS A 115 9.15 -0.41 -5.23
C HIS A 115 9.01 0.98 -5.88
N ARG A 116 7.77 1.46 -6.10
CA ARG A 116 7.50 2.78 -6.69
C ARG A 116 7.93 3.94 -5.78
N LEU A 117 7.83 3.77 -4.46
CA LEU A 117 8.21 4.79 -3.49
C LEU A 117 9.68 4.73 -3.05
N GLY A 118 10.46 3.75 -3.56
CA GLY A 118 11.83 3.51 -3.10
C GLY A 118 11.92 3.06 -1.64
N ILE A 119 10.85 2.46 -1.11
CA ILE A 119 10.80 1.93 0.25
C ILE A 119 11.31 0.49 0.22
N THR A 120 12.40 0.23 0.95
CA THR A 120 13.00 -1.12 1.02
C THR A 120 12.39 -1.98 2.13
N ARG A 121 11.77 -1.35 3.12
CA ARG A 121 11.20 -2.04 4.30
C ARG A 121 9.72 -2.34 4.10
N VAL A 122 9.42 -3.57 3.68
CA VAL A 122 8.07 -4.13 3.61
C VAL A 122 7.92 -5.23 4.65
N ILE A 123 7.00 -5.06 5.61
CA ILE A 123 6.86 -5.96 6.76
C ILE A 123 5.45 -6.55 6.83
N GLY A 124 5.36 -7.86 6.89
CA GLY A 124 4.10 -8.57 7.11
C GLY A 124 3.74 -8.70 8.59
N THR A 125 2.52 -8.37 8.99
CA THR A 125 2.04 -8.59 10.38
C THR A 125 2.05 -10.05 10.82
N ASP A 126 2.06 -10.99 9.87
CA ASP A 126 2.25 -12.41 10.18
C ASP A 126 3.63 -12.68 10.78
N MET A 127 4.68 -11.93 10.39
CA MET A 127 6.01 -12.07 10.99
C MET A 127 5.98 -11.71 12.48
N VAL A 128 5.32 -10.61 12.85
CA VAL A 128 5.12 -10.22 14.25
C VAL A 128 4.42 -11.35 15.01
N ARG A 129 3.34 -11.90 14.43
CA ARG A 129 2.63 -13.04 15.01
C ARG A 129 3.53 -14.27 15.17
N GLN A 130 4.35 -14.61 14.16
CA GLN A 130 5.29 -15.74 14.25
C GLN A 130 6.32 -15.55 15.37
N THR A 131 6.88 -14.34 15.50
CA THR A 131 7.79 -14.03 16.60
C THR A 131 7.11 -14.24 17.94
N MET A 132 5.89 -13.73 18.12
CA MET A 132 5.13 -13.95 19.36
C MET A 132 4.89 -15.44 19.65
N ARG A 133 4.56 -16.24 18.62
CA ARG A 133 4.32 -17.70 18.77
C ARG A 133 5.55 -18.45 19.27
N ALA A 134 6.76 -17.94 19.04
CA ALA A 134 7.98 -18.57 19.53
C ALA A 134 8.16 -18.41 21.05
N PHE A 135 7.57 -17.37 21.65
CA PHE A 135 7.70 -17.07 23.08
C PHE A 135 6.49 -17.52 23.92
N PHE A 136 5.28 -17.51 23.33
CA PHE A 136 4.06 -17.83 24.06
C PHE A 136 3.55 -19.22 23.70
N ALA A 137 3.37 -20.08 24.71
CA ALA A 137 2.75 -21.38 24.54
C ALA A 137 1.28 -21.27 24.09
N PRO A 138 0.73 -22.25 23.33
CA PRO A 138 -0.67 -22.27 22.92
C PRO A 138 -1.67 -22.17 24.08
N GLU A 139 -1.31 -22.68 25.25
CA GLU A 139 -2.10 -22.62 26.48
C GLU A 139 -2.17 -21.20 27.05
N LEU A 140 -1.14 -20.38 26.83
CA LEU A 140 -1.06 -19.01 27.35
C LEU A 140 -1.71 -18.00 26.39
N MET A 141 -1.48 -18.17 25.08
CA MET A 141 -1.98 -17.22 24.07
C MET A 141 -2.54 -17.94 22.83
N PRO A 142 -3.67 -18.67 22.94
CA PRO A 142 -4.19 -19.48 21.84
C PRO A 142 -4.52 -18.70 20.56
N ALA A 143 -4.93 -17.43 20.70
CA ALA A 143 -5.36 -16.59 19.59
C ALA A 143 -4.26 -16.41 18.52
N ILE A 144 -2.98 -16.38 18.88
CA ILE A 144 -1.89 -16.19 17.90
C ILE A 144 -1.44 -17.48 17.21
N HIS A 145 -1.88 -18.64 17.69
CA HIS A 145 -1.49 -19.96 17.16
C HIS A 145 -2.42 -20.50 16.08
N THR A 146 -3.54 -19.82 15.82
CA THR A 146 -4.50 -20.17 14.78
C THR A 146 -4.38 -19.26 13.58
N SER A 147 -4.92 -19.68 12.43
CA SER A 147 -5.06 -18.77 11.28
C SER A 147 -6.18 -17.76 11.54
N SER A 148 -6.12 -16.58 10.92
CA SER A 148 -7.10 -15.52 11.21
C SER A 148 -8.54 -15.92 10.90
N PHE A 149 -8.74 -16.79 9.90
CA PHE A 149 -10.04 -17.36 9.54
C PHE A 149 -10.43 -18.60 10.36
N ASP A 150 -9.52 -19.15 11.17
CA ASP A 150 -9.75 -20.27 12.09
C ASP A 150 -9.82 -19.82 13.56
N ALA A 151 -9.74 -18.51 13.81
CA ALA A 151 -9.57 -17.95 15.15
C ALA A 151 -10.77 -18.21 16.08
N ALA A 152 -11.93 -18.58 15.54
CA ALA A 152 -13.08 -19.04 16.34
C ALA A 152 -12.71 -20.19 17.30
N SER A 153 -11.81 -21.09 16.87
CA SER A 153 -11.36 -22.23 17.68
C SER A 153 -10.52 -21.83 18.90
N ALA A 154 -10.01 -20.60 18.94
CA ALA A 154 -9.19 -20.09 20.03
C ALA A 154 -10.01 -19.39 21.13
N VAL A 155 -11.30 -19.14 20.91
CA VAL A 155 -12.17 -18.49 21.89
C VAL A 155 -12.47 -19.47 23.04
N ARG A 156 -11.97 -19.17 24.24
CA ARG A 156 -12.08 -20.05 25.43
C ARG A 156 -13.18 -19.66 26.40
N VAL A 157 -13.86 -18.53 26.18
CA VAL A 157 -14.88 -18.01 27.09
C VAL A 157 -16.27 -18.40 26.58
N PRO A 158 -17.19 -18.84 27.47
CA PRO A 158 -18.59 -19.02 27.10
C PRO A 158 -19.19 -17.70 26.61
N VAL A 159 -19.81 -17.71 25.43
CA VAL A 159 -20.47 -16.55 24.84
C VAL A 159 -21.91 -16.88 24.45
N PRO A 160 -22.79 -15.87 24.36
CA PRO A 160 -24.15 -16.08 23.85
C PRO A 160 -24.13 -16.80 22.51
N ARG A 161 -25.10 -17.72 22.28
CA ARG A 161 -25.16 -18.55 21.07
C ARG A 161 -25.20 -17.75 19.76
N GLU A 162 -25.66 -16.51 19.82
CA GLU A 162 -25.79 -15.60 18.67
C GLU A 162 -24.47 -14.88 18.33
N THR A 163 -23.42 -15.07 19.13
CA THR A 163 -22.12 -14.42 18.93
C THR A 163 -21.40 -15.01 17.72
N ASP A 164 -20.97 -14.15 16.80
CA ASP A 164 -20.09 -14.54 15.69
C ASP A 164 -18.68 -14.85 16.24
N LEU A 165 -18.44 -16.13 16.54
CA LEU A 165 -17.17 -16.64 17.06
C LEU A 165 -16.00 -16.39 16.11
N SER A 166 -16.22 -16.43 14.78
CA SER A 166 -15.18 -16.13 13.79
C SER A 166 -14.71 -14.69 13.92
N LYS A 167 -15.66 -13.76 14.01
CA LYS A 167 -15.34 -12.34 14.23
C LYS A 167 -14.68 -12.12 15.58
N MET A 168 -15.19 -12.74 16.65
CA MET A 168 -14.65 -12.57 18.00
C MET A 168 -13.22 -13.08 18.12
N GLY A 169 -12.95 -14.31 17.69
CA GLY A 169 -11.60 -14.87 17.68
C GLY A 169 -10.64 -14.04 16.82
N PHE A 170 -11.11 -13.52 15.67
CA PHE A 170 -10.31 -12.60 14.85
C PHE A 170 -10.00 -11.29 15.59
N ILE A 171 -10.96 -10.72 16.32
CA ILE A 171 -10.74 -9.53 17.14
C ILE A 171 -9.72 -9.81 18.24
N GLU A 172 -9.82 -10.93 18.95
CA GLU A 172 -8.86 -11.33 19.99
C GLU A 172 -7.44 -11.49 19.41
N GLN A 173 -7.31 -12.21 18.29
CA GLN A 173 -6.03 -12.34 17.59
C GLN A 173 -5.48 -10.97 17.15
N THR A 174 -6.34 -10.10 16.63
CA THR A 174 -5.95 -8.74 16.21
C THR A 174 -5.44 -7.92 17.38
N LYS A 175 -6.14 -7.92 18.53
CA LYS A 175 -5.70 -7.23 19.76
C LYS A 175 -4.36 -7.75 20.27
N ALA A 176 -4.15 -9.06 20.22
CA ALA A 176 -2.89 -9.64 20.68
C ALA A 176 -1.72 -9.18 19.79
N VAL A 177 -1.89 -9.28 18.46
CA VAL A 177 -0.82 -8.95 17.51
C VAL A 177 -0.62 -7.43 17.37
N SER A 178 -1.65 -6.61 17.59
CA SER A 178 -1.55 -5.15 17.47
C SER A 178 -0.53 -4.54 18.41
N VAL A 179 -0.31 -5.12 19.60
CA VAL A 179 0.75 -4.68 20.53
C VAL A 179 2.15 -4.74 19.88
N GLY A 180 2.44 -5.82 19.14
CA GLY A 180 3.70 -5.94 18.43
C GLY A 180 3.79 -5.03 17.20
N ILE A 181 2.66 -4.81 16.51
CA ILE A 181 2.59 -3.87 15.38
C ILE A 181 2.81 -2.43 15.87
N GLU A 182 2.22 -2.07 17.00
CA GLU A 182 2.38 -0.74 17.60
C GLU A 182 3.83 -0.48 17.99
N ALA A 183 4.50 -1.45 18.61
CA ALA A 183 5.93 -1.36 18.88
C ALA A 183 6.76 -1.18 17.60
N LEU A 184 6.39 -1.87 16.52
CA LEU A 184 7.03 -1.75 15.21
C LEU A 184 6.82 -0.38 14.57
N VAL A 185 5.59 0.15 14.61
CA VAL A 185 5.26 1.50 14.09
C VAL A 185 5.97 2.57 14.90
N ARG A 186 5.91 2.50 16.23
CA ARG A 186 6.59 3.46 17.12
C ARG A 186 8.09 3.51 16.84
N ARG A 187 8.74 2.35 16.75
CA ARG A 187 10.16 2.27 16.40
C ARG A 187 10.45 2.85 15.01
N GLY A 188 9.58 2.59 14.03
CA GLY A 188 9.69 3.16 12.69
C GLY A 188 9.63 4.69 12.71
N ILE A 189 8.82 5.28 13.59
CA ILE A 189 8.73 6.73 13.80
C ILE A 189 10.00 7.26 14.47
N GLU A 190 10.42 6.66 15.58
CA GLU A 190 11.61 7.05 16.36
C GLU A 190 12.90 7.02 15.51
N GLU A 191 13.01 6.05 14.60
CA GLU A 191 14.17 5.88 13.70
C GLU A 191 14.00 6.60 12.35
N ALA A 192 13.02 7.51 12.22
CA ALA A 192 12.74 8.30 11.00
C ALA A 192 12.63 7.46 9.71
N GLN A 193 11.98 6.30 9.81
CA GLN A 193 11.93 5.33 8.73
C GLN A 193 10.82 5.59 7.72
N ARG A 194 11.05 5.13 6.50
CA ARG A 194 10.02 4.89 5.50
C ARG A 194 9.73 3.39 5.46
N MET A 195 8.47 2.98 5.62
CA MET A 195 8.11 1.56 5.62
C MET A 195 6.67 1.31 5.17
N VAL A 196 6.45 0.12 4.61
CA VAL A 196 5.12 -0.43 4.34
C VAL A 196 4.90 -1.61 5.28
N VAL A 197 3.83 -1.59 6.05
CA VAL A 197 3.38 -2.73 6.86
C VAL A 197 2.10 -3.27 6.24
N GLU A 198 2.02 -4.58 6.03
CA GLU A 198 0.84 -5.22 5.45
C GLU A 198 0.35 -6.40 6.28
N GLY A 199 -0.97 -6.61 6.29
CA GLY A 199 -1.51 -7.89 6.72
C GLY A 199 -2.90 -7.82 7.31
N VAL A 200 -3.39 -8.97 7.78
CA VAL A 200 -4.78 -9.10 8.22
C VAL A 200 -5.05 -8.43 9.58
N HIS A 201 -4.01 -8.24 10.39
CA HIS A 201 -4.13 -7.64 11.73
C HIS A 201 -4.11 -6.10 11.73
N LEU A 202 -3.89 -5.46 10.57
CA LEU A 202 -4.03 -4.01 10.42
C LEU A 202 -5.52 -3.67 10.27
N VAL A 203 -6.21 -3.61 11.39
CA VAL A 203 -7.64 -3.28 11.47
C VAL A 203 -7.78 -1.85 12.03
N PRO A 204 -8.54 -0.96 11.37
CA PRO A 204 -8.74 0.40 11.84
C PRO A 204 -9.26 0.49 13.28
N GLY A 205 -8.57 1.30 14.07
CA GLY A 205 -8.89 1.59 15.48
C GLY A 205 -8.28 0.63 16.50
N TYR A 206 -7.30 -0.20 16.12
CA TYR A 206 -6.55 -1.07 17.04
C TYR A 206 -5.12 -0.58 17.33
N LEU A 207 -4.64 0.43 16.62
CA LEU A 207 -3.36 1.08 16.88
C LEU A 207 -3.63 2.42 17.57
N ASP A 208 -2.84 2.76 18.58
CA ASP A 208 -2.92 4.07 19.19
C ASP A 208 -2.27 5.12 18.29
N ARG A 209 -3.08 6.10 17.88
CA ARG A 209 -2.65 7.22 17.04
C ARG A 209 -1.98 8.34 17.85
N SER A 210 -2.14 8.35 19.17
CA SER A 210 -1.62 9.40 20.07
C SER A 210 -0.10 9.53 20.01
N HIS A 211 0.59 8.43 19.67
CA HIS A 211 2.04 8.34 19.59
C HIS A 211 2.63 8.69 18.21
N TRP A 212 1.81 9.10 17.24
CA TRP A 212 2.31 9.34 15.88
C TRP A 212 3.02 10.68 15.70
N GLY A 213 2.71 11.69 16.52
CA GLY A 213 3.32 13.01 16.44
C GLY A 213 3.24 13.58 15.02
N ASP A 214 4.37 14.06 14.51
CA ASP A 214 4.50 14.64 13.17
C ASP A 214 4.74 13.59 12.06
N ALA A 215 4.74 12.29 12.39
CA ALA A 215 4.92 11.24 11.40
C ALA A 215 3.72 11.13 10.46
N ILE A 216 3.99 10.89 9.17
CA ILE A 216 2.94 10.61 8.19
C ILE A 216 2.62 9.12 8.26
N VAL A 217 1.56 8.77 8.99
CA VAL A 217 1.04 7.41 9.07
C VAL A 217 -0.27 7.31 8.29
N LEU A 218 -0.31 6.47 7.27
CA LEU A 218 -1.45 6.31 6.37
C LEU A 218 -1.99 4.89 6.45
N GLU A 219 -3.28 4.76 6.78
CA GLU A 219 -3.98 3.48 6.82
C GLU A 219 -4.82 3.26 5.56
N PHE A 220 -4.82 2.03 5.04
CA PHE A 220 -5.63 1.59 3.92
C PHE A 220 -6.22 0.20 4.19
N ILE A 221 -7.46 -0.05 3.75
CA ILE A 221 -8.03 -1.40 3.70
C ILE A 221 -8.19 -1.85 2.26
N LEU A 222 -7.47 -2.89 1.86
CA LEU A 222 -7.69 -3.56 0.59
C LEU A 222 -8.82 -4.60 0.75
N ALA A 223 -9.83 -4.49 -0.11
CA ALA A 223 -10.96 -5.41 -0.14
C ALA A 223 -11.24 -5.84 -1.58
N ILE A 224 -11.99 -6.94 -1.73
CA ILE A 224 -12.56 -7.34 -3.01
C ILE A 224 -14.07 -7.50 -2.83
N ALA A 225 -14.91 -6.67 -3.45
CA ALA A 225 -16.36 -6.86 -3.37
C ALA A 225 -16.79 -8.17 -4.06
N ASP A 226 -16.31 -8.40 -5.28
CA ASP A 226 -16.66 -9.58 -6.07
C ASP A 226 -16.07 -10.88 -5.50
N LYS A 227 -16.95 -11.77 -5.03
CA LYS A 227 -16.57 -13.08 -4.49
C LYS A 227 -15.87 -13.97 -5.52
N LYS A 228 -16.21 -13.87 -6.82
CA LYS A 228 -15.58 -14.67 -7.87
C LYS A 228 -14.12 -14.24 -8.07
N ARG A 229 -13.88 -12.92 -8.20
CA ARG A 229 -12.53 -12.34 -8.24
C ARG A 229 -11.72 -12.66 -6.99
N HIS A 230 -12.34 -12.60 -5.81
CA HIS A 230 -11.65 -12.97 -4.56
C HIS A 230 -11.24 -14.45 -4.55
N ARG A 231 -12.10 -15.35 -5.04
CA ARG A 231 -11.80 -16.78 -5.14
C ARG A 231 -10.67 -17.08 -6.12
N SER A 232 -10.66 -16.45 -7.29
CA SER A 232 -9.63 -16.69 -8.31
C SER A 232 -8.22 -16.33 -7.83
N ASN A 233 -8.10 -15.37 -6.91
CA ASN A 233 -6.80 -14.99 -6.35
C ASN A 233 -6.14 -16.10 -5.53
N PHE A 234 -6.89 -17.05 -4.97
CA PHE A 234 -6.28 -18.18 -4.25
C PHE A 234 -5.57 -19.15 -5.19
N THR A 235 -6.06 -19.31 -6.42
CA THR A 235 -5.41 -20.14 -7.45
C THR A 235 -4.07 -19.55 -7.88
N VAL A 236 -4.01 -18.23 -8.07
CA VAL A 236 -2.75 -17.51 -8.38
C VAL A 236 -1.74 -17.68 -7.24
N ARG A 237 -2.21 -17.54 -5.99
CA ARG A 237 -1.36 -17.63 -4.80
C ARG A 237 -0.81 -19.04 -4.54
N GLU A 238 -1.54 -20.09 -4.93
CA GLU A 238 -1.04 -21.47 -4.88
C GLU A 238 0.11 -21.67 -5.86
N TRP A 239 -0.02 -21.13 -7.07
CA TRP A 239 1.01 -21.19 -8.10
C TRP A 239 2.29 -20.45 -7.67
N GLU A 240 2.15 -19.22 -7.15
CA GLU A 240 3.27 -18.41 -6.65
C GLU A 240 4.01 -19.04 -5.45
N THR A 241 3.32 -19.86 -4.65
CA THR A 241 3.89 -20.52 -3.46
C THR A 241 4.33 -21.96 -3.71
N GLY A 242 4.29 -22.43 -4.96
CA GLY A 242 4.66 -23.80 -5.32
C GLY A 242 3.82 -24.86 -4.58
N GLY A 243 2.55 -24.56 -4.25
CA GLY A 243 1.65 -25.49 -3.56
C GLY A 243 1.87 -25.65 -2.05
N ILE A 244 2.77 -24.89 -1.43
CA ILE A 244 3.06 -24.98 0.03
C ILE A 244 1.84 -24.59 0.90
N ARG A 245 0.94 -23.76 0.36
CA ARG A 245 -0.31 -23.36 1.02
C ARG A 245 -1.50 -23.98 0.27
N PRO A 246 -2.19 -24.99 0.84
CA PRO A 246 -3.25 -25.69 0.11
C PRO A 246 -4.41 -24.78 -0.24
N LEU A 247 -4.70 -24.60 -1.54
CA LEU A 247 -5.87 -23.86 -2.04
C LEU A 247 -7.18 -24.32 -1.37
N ARG A 248 -7.30 -25.64 -1.15
CA ARG A 248 -8.48 -26.27 -0.54
C ARG A 248 -8.87 -25.65 0.79
N ARG A 249 -7.88 -25.38 1.66
CA ARG A 249 -8.11 -24.79 2.98
C ARG A 249 -8.72 -23.38 2.88
N TYR A 250 -8.24 -22.55 1.96
CA TYR A 250 -8.82 -21.21 1.79
C TYR A 250 -10.24 -21.23 1.24
N LEU A 251 -10.55 -22.20 0.36
CA LEU A 251 -11.89 -22.38 -0.19
C LEU A 251 -12.88 -22.90 0.85
N GLU A 252 -12.45 -23.85 1.70
CA GLU A 252 -13.23 -24.37 2.83
C GLU A 252 -13.61 -23.26 3.82
N HIS A 253 -12.68 -22.34 4.12
CA HIS A 253 -12.89 -21.22 5.05
C HIS A 253 -13.27 -19.89 4.37
N PHE A 254 -13.76 -19.93 3.12
CA PHE A 254 -14.03 -18.70 2.37
C PHE A 254 -15.11 -17.83 3.03
N ALA A 255 -16.12 -18.43 3.67
CA ALA A 255 -17.17 -17.69 4.35
C ALA A 255 -16.61 -16.86 5.51
N GLU A 256 -15.72 -17.46 6.32
CA GLU A 256 -15.04 -16.85 7.45
C GLU A 256 -14.14 -15.69 6.98
N ILE A 257 -13.38 -15.91 5.90
CA ILE A 257 -12.56 -14.88 5.26
C ILE A 257 -13.42 -13.68 4.83
N ARG A 258 -14.61 -13.92 4.29
CA ARG A 258 -15.56 -12.86 3.91
C ARG A 258 -16.17 -12.15 5.11
N ARG A 259 -16.46 -12.86 6.21
CA ARG A 259 -16.91 -12.22 7.48
C ARG A 259 -15.84 -11.28 8.03
N ILE A 260 -14.58 -11.72 8.03
CA ILE A 260 -13.43 -10.89 8.43
C ILE A 260 -13.32 -9.65 7.54
N GLN A 261 -13.37 -9.80 6.21
CA GLN A 261 -13.34 -8.66 5.29
C GLN A 261 -14.47 -7.67 5.58
N LYS A 262 -15.71 -8.16 5.76
CA LYS A 262 -16.87 -7.32 6.07
C LYS A 262 -16.66 -6.52 7.36
N TYR A 263 -16.08 -7.15 8.38
CA TYR A 263 -15.73 -6.47 9.63
C TYR A 263 -14.69 -5.36 9.40
N MET A 264 -13.58 -5.66 8.70
CA MET A 264 -12.53 -4.68 8.42
C MET A 264 -13.04 -3.48 7.61
N VAL A 265 -13.84 -3.73 6.57
CA VAL A 265 -14.45 -2.68 5.75
C VAL A 265 -15.39 -1.82 6.60
N GLY A 266 -16.22 -2.42 7.45
CA GLY A 266 -17.10 -1.66 8.35
C GLY A 266 -16.33 -0.77 9.33
N ARG A 267 -15.20 -1.26 9.87
CA ARG A 267 -14.29 -0.46 10.71
C ARG A 267 -13.67 0.71 9.94
N ALA A 268 -13.22 0.45 8.71
CA ALA A 268 -12.64 1.48 7.85
C ALA A 268 -13.65 2.60 7.55
N GLN A 269 -14.86 2.24 7.14
CA GLN A 269 -15.95 3.19 6.89
C GLN A 269 -16.29 4.02 8.14
N THR A 270 -16.36 3.39 9.31
CA THR A 270 -16.67 4.07 10.58
C THR A 270 -15.60 5.10 10.96
N LEU A 271 -14.34 4.84 10.62
CA LEU A 271 -13.18 5.66 11.02
C LEU A 271 -12.61 6.52 9.89
N GLY A 272 -13.28 6.57 8.73
CA GLY A 272 -12.83 7.33 7.57
C GLY A 272 -11.53 6.80 6.93
N VAL A 273 -11.18 5.53 7.14
CA VAL A 273 -10.02 4.90 6.50
C VAL A 273 -10.39 4.48 5.07
N PRO A 274 -9.60 4.84 4.03
CA PRO A 274 -9.88 4.46 2.65
C PRO A 274 -9.98 2.94 2.45
N VAL A 275 -11.00 2.53 1.70
CA VAL A 275 -11.20 1.14 1.27
C VAL A 275 -10.92 1.06 -0.23
N ILE A 276 -9.88 0.32 -0.58
CA ILE A 276 -9.39 0.15 -1.96
C ILE A 276 -10.01 -1.13 -2.54
N ASP A 277 -10.69 -1.01 -3.68
CA ASP A 277 -11.38 -2.12 -4.37
C ASP A 277 -11.49 -1.88 -5.90
N GLY A 278 -10.42 -1.37 -6.50
CA GLY A 278 -10.33 -1.12 -7.94
C GLY A 278 -10.40 -2.38 -8.80
N PRO A 279 -10.62 -2.23 -10.12
CA PRO A 279 -10.75 -3.34 -11.04
C PRO A 279 -9.43 -4.08 -11.30
N SER A 280 -8.30 -3.37 -11.21
CA SER A 280 -6.95 -3.92 -11.41
C SER A 280 -5.98 -3.52 -10.29
N LEU A 281 -4.80 -4.15 -10.28
CA LEU A 281 -3.71 -3.78 -9.38
C LEU A 281 -3.21 -2.34 -9.65
N ASP A 282 -3.16 -1.92 -10.91
CA ASP A 282 -2.68 -0.59 -11.27
C ASP A 282 -3.64 0.52 -10.82
N ASP A 283 -4.95 0.28 -10.88
CA ASP A 283 -5.94 1.22 -10.34
C ASP A 283 -5.78 1.37 -8.82
N ASN A 284 -5.65 0.24 -8.11
CA ASN A 284 -5.41 0.23 -6.67
C ASN A 284 -4.12 0.97 -6.30
N LEU A 285 -3.04 0.75 -7.06
CA LEU A 285 -1.77 1.45 -6.86
C LEU A 285 -1.92 2.95 -7.13
N SER A 286 -2.63 3.35 -8.18
CA SER A 286 -2.85 4.76 -8.51
C SER A 286 -3.66 5.49 -7.45
N GLU A 287 -4.68 4.83 -6.89
CA GLU A 287 -5.52 5.38 -5.82
C GLU A 287 -4.73 5.57 -4.51
N VAL A 288 -3.97 4.54 -4.10
CA VAL A 288 -3.12 4.60 -2.91
C VAL A 288 -2.02 5.64 -3.06
N LEU A 289 -1.29 5.65 -4.20
CA LEU A 289 -0.26 6.65 -4.48
C LEU A 289 -0.83 8.06 -4.51
N GLY A 290 -1.96 8.27 -5.17
CA GLY A 290 -2.63 9.58 -5.20
C GLY A 290 -3.00 10.08 -3.80
N THR A 291 -3.41 9.17 -2.90
CA THR A 291 -3.71 9.52 -1.50
C THR A 291 -2.45 9.87 -0.71
N ILE A 292 -1.37 9.11 -0.89
CA ILE A 292 -0.08 9.39 -0.25
C ILE A 292 0.46 10.75 -0.70
N LEU A 293 0.47 11.00 -2.01
CA LEU A 293 1.01 12.23 -2.60
C LEU A 293 0.25 13.47 -2.13
N ARG A 294 -1.09 13.42 -2.08
CA ARG A 294 -1.91 14.51 -1.50
C ARG A 294 -1.58 14.76 -0.02
N ARG A 295 -1.48 13.70 0.79
CA ARG A 295 -1.21 13.86 2.22
C ARG A 295 0.16 14.47 2.50
N VAL A 296 1.16 14.13 1.68
CA VAL A 296 2.52 14.68 1.76
C VAL A 296 2.55 16.14 1.32
N ASP A 297 1.67 16.54 0.41
CA ASP A 297 1.57 17.94 0.00
C ASP A 297 0.97 18.82 1.11
N GLU A 298 0.02 18.28 1.87
CA GLU A 298 -0.61 18.94 3.03
C GLU A 298 0.27 18.98 4.29
N ALA A 299 1.31 18.15 4.38
CA ALA A 299 2.27 18.09 5.49
C ALA A 299 3.41 19.09 5.29
#